data_AF-A0A0C3DC55-F1
#
_entry.id   AF-A0A0C3DC55-F1
#
_cell.length_a   1.000
_cell.length_b   1.000
_cell.length_c   1.000
_cell.angle_alpha   90.00
_cell.angle_beta   90.00
_cell.angle_gamma   90.00
#
_symmetry.space_group_name_H-M   'P 1'
#
loop_
_entity.id
_entity.type
_entity.pdbx_description
1 polymer ?
#
loop_
_entity_poly.entity_id
_entity_poly.type
_entity_poly.pdbx_seq_one_letter_code
_entity_poly.pdbx_strand_id
1 'polypeptide(L)' 'MEAPPTPRVCISCGGDGIYRCTDCAHRPVFCTACCRNQHTLQPFHHVQQWNATFFEDSSLRLVSSILFDDV' A
#
# COMPACT_ATOMS: atom_id res chain seq x y z
N MET A 1 -13.58 -11.59 7.95
CA MET A 1 -12.35 -10.87 8.32
C MET A 1 -11.19 -11.76 7.92
N GLU A 2 -10.33 -11.31 7.03
CA GLU A 2 -9.12 -12.05 6.62
C GLU A 2 -8.17 -12.11 7.83
N ALA A 3 -7.67 -13.29 8.19
CA ALA A 3 -6.67 -13.44 9.26
C ALA A 3 -5.39 -12.63 8.90
N PRO A 4 -4.59 -12.17 9.89
CA PRO A 4 -3.39 -11.41 9.58
C PRO A 4 -2.47 -12.28 8.72
N PRO A 5 -2.10 -11.86 7.49
CA PRO A 5 -1.15 -12.65 6.75
C PRO A 5 0.21 -12.57 7.43
N THR A 6 0.91 -13.71 7.35
CA THR A 6 2.36 -13.87 7.30
C THR A 6 3.07 -12.61 6.77
N PRO A 7 4.30 -12.34 7.24
CA PRO A 7 4.82 -10.99 7.40
C PRO A 7 4.50 -10.11 6.20
N ARG A 8 3.87 -8.96 6.47
CA ARG A 8 3.55 -7.94 5.48
C ARG A 8 4.87 -7.36 4.99
N VAL A 9 5.47 -7.98 3.99
CA VAL A 9 6.76 -7.58 3.45
C VAL A 9 6.52 -6.78 2.18
N CYS A 10 7.14 -5.60 2.09
CA CYS A 10 7.17 -4.85 0.85
C CYS A 10 7.87 -5.67 -0.23
N ILE A 11 7.17 -5.97 -1.31
CA ILE A 11 7.70 -6.77 -2.43
C ILE A 11 8.91 -6.13 -3.11
N SER A 12 9.08 -4.81 -2.99
CA SER A 12 10.15 -4.07 -3.65
C SER A 12 11.41 -3.94 -2.81
N CYS A 13 11.30 -3.73 -1.49
CA CYS A 13 12.46 -3.45 -0.63
C CYS A 13 12.62 -4.38 0.58
N GLY A 14 11.67 -5.28 0.83
CA GLY A 14 11.71 -6.17 1.99
C GLY A 14 11.31 -5.54 3.33
N GLY A 15 11.00 -4.23 3.36
CA GLY A 15 10.58 -3.52 4.57
C GLY A 15 9.12 -3.80 4.99
N ASP A 16 8.61 -3.06 5.99
CA ASP A 16 7.23 -3.22 6.45
C ASP A 16 6.21 -2.77 5.39
N GLY A 17 5.31 -3.67 5.07
CA GLY A 17 4.26 -3.52 4.08
C GLY A 17 2.98 -2.97 4.71
N ILE A 18 2.60 -1.76 4.33
CA ILE A 18 1.44 -1.06 4.90
C ILE A 18 0.32 -0.91 3.87
N TYR A 19 0.65 -0.95 2.58
CA TYR A 19 -0.33 -0.81 1.50
C TYR A 19 -0.40 -2.07 0.65
N ARG A 20 -1.61 -2.50 0.33
CA ARG A 20 -1.88 -3.57 -0.63
C ARG A 20 -2.62 -2.99 -1.82
N CYS A 21 -2.07 -3.11 -3.03
CA CYS A 21 -2.82 -2.73 -4.23
C CYS A 21 -3.77 -3.86 -4.62
N THR A 22 -5.05 -3.56 -4.88
CA THR A 22 -6.04 -4.57 -5.25
C THR A 22 -6.18 -4.77 -6.76
N ASP A 23 -5.69 -3.80 -7.54
CA ASP A 23 -5.83 -3.77 -9.00
C ASP A 23 -4.60 -4.35 -9.71
N CYS A 24 -3.43 -4.27 -9.05
CA CYS A 24 -2.23 -4.95 -9.50
C CYS A 24 -2.39 -6.48 -9.40
N ALA A 25 -1.84 -7.20 -10.39
CA ALA A 25 -1.83 -8.66 -10.40
C ALA A 25 -1.20 -9.21 -9.11
N HIS A 26 -1.78 -10.28 -8.56
CA HIS A 26 -1.35 -10.93 -7.31
C HIS A 26 -1.49 -10.08 -6.04
N ARG A 27 -2.13 -8.91 -6.10
CA ARG A 27 -2.42 -8.04 -4.95
C ARG A 27 -1.18 -7.73 -4.08
N PRO A 28 -0.12 -7.15 -4.67
CA PRO A 28 1.16 -6.95 -4.01
C PRO A 28 1.06 -6.00 -2.82
N VAL A 29 1.94 -6.23 -1.84
CA VAL A 29 2.11 -5.40 -0.65
C VAL A 29 3.35 -4.52 -0.78
N PHE A 30 3.23 -3.25 -0.41
CA PHE A 30 4.26 -2.23 -0.49
C PHE A 30 4.36 -1.43 0.82
N CYS A 31 5.56 -0.91 1.11
CA CYS A 31 5.69 0.22 2.03
C CYS A 31 5.19 1.51 1.34
N THR A 32 5.03 2.61 2.08
CA THR A 32 4.56 3.89 1.55
C THR A 32 5.39 4.38 0.36
N ALA A 33 6.72 4.38 0.48
CA ALA A 33 7.61 4.87 -0.58
C ALA A 33 7.54 4.03 -1.86
N CYS A 34 7.62 2.70 -1.73
CA CYS A 34 7.53 1.80 -2.88
C CYS A 34 6.13 1.83 -3.52
N CYS A 35 5.07 2.00 -2.73
CA CYS A 35 3.71 2.14 -3.24
C CYS A 35 3.58 3.40 -4.12
N ARG A 36 4.11 4.55 -3.65
CA ARG A 36 4.13 5.81 -4.40
C ARG A 36 4.89 5.67 -5.70
N ASN A 37 6.11 5.15 -5.64
CA ASN A 37 6.96 5.03 -6.81
C ASN A 37 6.34 4.10 -7.87
N GLN A 38 5.81 2.94 -7.45
CA GLN A 38 5.21 1.97 -8.37
C GLN A 38 3.95 2.53 -9.04
N HIS A 39 3.10 3.25 -8.31
CA HIS A 39 1.81 3.71 -8.83
C HIS A 39 1.82 5.17 -9.28
N THR A 40 3.00 5.78 -9.50
CA THR A 40 3.12 7.18 -9.97
C THR A 40 2.38 7.40 -11.29
N LEU A 41 2.43 6.42 -12.21
CA LEU A 41 1.74 6.47 -13.50
C LEU A 41 0.35 5.82 -13.48
N GLN A 42 -0.07 5.29 -12.33
CA GLN A 42 -1.33 4.55 -12.15
C GLN A 42 -2.11 5.07 -10.93
N PRO A 43 -2.44 6.39 -10.88
CA PRO A 43 -3.02 7.02 -9.69
C PRO A 43 -4.45 6.56 -9.36
N PHE A 44 -5.10 5.82 -10.28
CA PHE A 44 -6.46 5.31 -10.13
C PHE A 44 -6.55 3.89 -9.60
N HIS A 45 -5.41 3.22 -9.40
CA HIS A 45 -5.44 1.90 -8.77
C HIS A 45 -6.03 2.02 -7.36
N HIS A 46 -6.84 1.05 -6.96
CA HIS A 46 -7.33 0.93 -5.59
C HIS A 46 -6.25 0.30 -4.70
N VAL A 47 -6.11 0.84 -3.48
CA VAL A 47 -5.24 0.26 -2.45
C VAL A 47 -6.05 -0.02 -1.19
N GLN A 48 -5.46 -0.81 -0.32
CA GLN A 48 -5.94 -1.00 1.03
C GLN A 48 -4.80 -0.69 1.98
N GLN A 49 -5.11 -0.04 3.09
CA GLN A 49 -4.14 0.28 4.14
C GLN A 49 -4.30 -0.69 5.30
N TRP A 50 -3.18 -1.13 5.86
CA TRP A 50 -3.16 -1.92 7.08
C TRP A 50 -3.54 -1.06 8.30
N ASN A 51 -4.60 -1.44 9.01
CA ASN A 51 -5.11 -0.73 10.19
C ASN A 51 -4.72 -1.40 11.53
N ALA A 52 -3.59 -2.12 11.56
CA ALA A 52 -3.14 -3.00 12.65
C ALA A 52 -3.86 -4.36 12.74
N THR A 53 -5.06 -4.51 12.15
CA THR A 53 -5.84 -5.76 12.24
C THR A 53 -6.17 -6.38 10.89
N PHE A 54 -6.51 -5.57 9.89
CA PHE A 54 -6.80 -6.00 8.52
C PHE A 54 -6.44 -4.89 7.52
N PHE A 55 -6.50 -5.23 6.23
CA PHE A 55 -6.39 -4.27 5.14
C PHE A 55 -7.78 -3.69 4.85
N GLU A 56 -7.93 -2.40 5.06
CA GLU A 56 -9.17 -1.64 4.85
C GLU A 56 -9.05 -0.80 3.57
N ASP A 57 -10.18 -0.59 2.88
CA ASP A 57 -10.21 0.18 1.63
C ASP A 57 -9.65 1.59 1.83
N SER A 58 -8.71 1.97 0.97
CA SER A 58 -8.04 3.26 1.02
C SER A 58 -7.82 3.76 -0.40
N SER A 59 -8.26 4.97 -0.73
CA SER A 59 -8.03 5.48 -2.08
C SER A 59 -6.55 5.85 -2.26
N LEU A 60 -5.92 5.41 -3.36
CA LEU A 60 -4.53 5.77 -3.70
C LEU A 60 -4.36 7.27 -4.01
N ARG A 61 -5.48 7.99 -4.17
CA ARG A 61 -5.52 9.46 -4.21
C ARG A 61 -4.83 10.10 -3.00
N LEU A 62 -4.79 9.41 -1.85
CA LEU A 62 -4.07 9.82 -0.65
C LEU A 62 -2.55 9.60 -0.73
N VAL A 63 -2.08 8.59 -1.47
CA VAL A 63 -0.67 8.19 -1.45
C VAL A 63 0.15 8.93 -2.51
N SER A 64 -0.42 9.21 -3.69
CA SER A 64 0.22 10.07 -4.70
C SER A 64 0.27 11.55 -4.29
N SER A 65 -0.60 11.96 -3.35
CA SER A 65 -0.72 13.34 -2.86
C SER A 65 -0.13 13.59 -1.47
N ILE A 66 0.74 12.73 -0.93
CA ILE A 66 1.49 13.08 0.30
C ILE A 66 2.61 14.07 -0.06
N LEU A 67 2.20 15.29 -0.38
CA LEU A 67 2.96 16.47 -0.04
C LEU A 67 2.62 16.79 1.42
N PHE A 68 3.64 16.76 2.28
CA PHE A 68 3.65 17.17 3.69
C PHE A 68 2.81 16.25 4.63
N ASP A 69 3.27 15.77 5.78
CA ASP A 69 4.23 16.31 6.74
C ASP A 69 5.07 15.18 7.40
N ASP A 70 6.38 15.17 7.14
CA ASP A 70 7.39 14.83 8.15
C ASP A 70 7.92 16.18 8.66
N VAL A 71 7.35 16.67 9.77
CA VAL A 71 7.98 17.61 10.71
C VAL A 71 7.73 17.08 12.12
#